data_AF-A0A7V8YG42-F1
#
_entry.id   AF-A0A7V8YG42-F1
#
_cell.length_a   1.000
_cell.length_b   1.000
_cell.length_c   1.000
_cell.angle_alpha   90.00
_cell.angle_beta   90.00
_cell.angle_gamma   90.00
#
_symmetry.space_group_name_H-M   'P 1'
#
loop_
_entity.id
_entity.type
_entity.pdbx_description
1 polymer ?
#
loop_
_entity_poly.entity_id
_entity_poly.type
_entity_poly.pdbx_seq_one_letter_code
_entity_poly.pdbx_strand_id
1 'polypeptide(L)'
;GVTRSLTPPIPGVTLVDTPRRVVLAGLRIGCVPHTPSAEIWAEQAREVTGGGVDLLACHQSFHGQQVPGFTFRVGRPAETVGAEHLPSVRWIASGHLHPRQRVRVGGAEVVCPGSAVRTSFREGPQAKGYACGRSEAR
;
A
#
# COMPACT_ATOMS: atom_id res chain seq x y z
N GLY A 1 3.36 20.10 -6.06
CA GLY A 1 3.06 19.12 -7.11
C GLY A 1 1.81 19.56 -7.86
N VAL A 2 1.80 19.43 -9.19
CA VAL A 2 0.58 19.63 -9.99
C VAL A 2 -0.40 18.54 -9.58
N THR A 3 -1.51 18.89 -8.94
CA THR A 3 -2.58 17.91 -8.66
C THR A 3 -3.18 17.52 -10.01
N ARG A 4 -2.84 16.34 -10.54
CA ARG A 4 -3.55 15.82 -11.71
C ARG A 4 -4.92 15.36 -11.22
N SER A 5 -5.95 16.00 -11.72
CA SER A 5 -7.32 15.50 -11.54
C SER A 5 -7.62 14.55 -12.71
N LEU A 6 -8.41 13.50 -12.46
CA LEU A 6 -9.04 12.77 -13.55
C LEU A 6 -9.92 13.76 -14.31
N THR A 7 -9.90 13.71 -15.65
CA THR A 7 -10.73 14.57 -16.50
C THR A 7 -11.62 13.69 -17.39
N PRO A 8 -12.95 13.71 -17.18
CA PRO A 8 -13.67 14.44 -16.14
C PRO A 8 -13.41 13.87 -14.73
N PRO A 9 -13.53 14.69 -13.67
CA PRO A 9 -13.43 14.20 -12.30
C PRO A 9 -14.56 13.21 -12.02
N ILE A 10 -14.23 12.10 -11.36
CA ILE A 10 -15.21 11.09 -10.96
C ILE A 10 -15.68 11.43 -9.54
N PRO A 11 -16.97 11.68 -9.31
CA PRO A 11 -17.49 11.95 -7.97
C PRO A 11 -17.10 10.85 -6.97
N GLY A 12 -16.65 11.24 -5.79
CA GLY A 12 -16.22 10.32 -4.74
C GLY A 12 -14.85 9.67 -4.97
N VAL A 13 -14.11 10.07 -6.01
CA VAL A 13 -12.75 9.57 -6.29
C VAL A 13 -11.73 10.69 -6.06
N THR A 14 -10.73 10.42 -5.23
CA THR A 14 -9.56 11.28 -5.06
C THR A 14 -8.35 10.58 -5.66
N LEU A 15 -7.76 11.16 -6.72
CA LEU A 15 -6.49 10.70 -7.25
C LEU A 15 -5.35 11.20 -6.37
N VAL A 16 -4.46 10.28 -5.99
CA VAL A 16 -3.24 10.59 -5.24
C VAL A 16 -2.04 10.24 -6.10
N ASP A 17 -1.45 11.26 -6.72
CA ASP A 17 -0.27 11.19 -7.58
C ASP A 17 1.00 11.75 -6.91
N THR A 18 0.85 12.43 -5.77
CA THR A 18 1.93 12.84 -4.87
C THR A 18 1.64 12.40 -3.43
N PRO A 19 2.67 12.14 -2.60
CA PRO A 19 2.48 11.82 -1.19
C PRO A 19 1.59 12.85 -0.51
N ARG A 20 0.51 12.40 0.16
CA ARG A 20 -0.38 13.29 0.91
C ARG A 20 -1.18 12.55 1.96
N ARG A 21 -1.73 13.32 2.91
CA ARG A 21 -2.77 12.84 3.83
C ARG A 21 -4.15 13.15 3.25
N VAL A 22 -5.07 12.20 3.39
CA VAL A 22 -6.49 12.36 3.06
C VAL A 22 -7.31 12.00 4.29
N VAL A 23 -8.42 12.70 4.51
CA VAL A 23 -9.42 12.31 5.50
C VAL A 23 -10.66 11.82 4.77
N LEU A 24 -11.03 10.55 4.97
CA LEU A 24 -12.21 9.93 4.35
C LEU A 24 -13.05 9.28 5.44
N ALA A 25 -14.31 9.71 5.56
CA ALA A 25 -15.24 9.19 6.58
C ALA A 25 -14.65 9.18 8.01
N GLY A 26 -13.90 10.22 8.38
CA GLY A 26 -13.25 10.36 9.69
C GLY A 26 -11.91 9.62 9.85
N LEU A 27 -11.51 8.80 8.88
CA LEU A 27 -10.21 8.11 8.90
C LEU A 27 -9.11 9.00 8.31
N ARG A 28 -8.00 9.14 9.03
CA ARG A 28 -6.78 9.79 8.50
C ARG A 28 -5.96 8.74 7.76
N ILE A 29 -5.84 8.91 6.45
CA ILE A 29 -5.13 7.99 5.57
C ILE A 29 -3.89 8.70 5.04
N GLY A 30 -2.71 8.17 5.35
CA GLY A 30 -1.49 8.55 4.64
C GLY A 30 -1.47 7.83 3.30
N CYS A 31 -1.20 8.53 2.21
CA CYS A 31 -1.16 7.94 0.87
C CYS A 31 0.20 8.18 0.24
N VAL A 32 0.87 7.11 -0.18
CA VAL A 32 2.18 7.16 -0.84
C VAL A 32 2.08 6.44 -2.19
N PRO A 33 2.24 7.15 -3.33
CA PRO A 33 2.31 6.52 -4.65
C PRO A 33 3.45 5.49 -4.74
N HIS A 34 3.44 4.67 -5.79
CA HIS A 34 4.55 3.76 -6.07
C HIS A 34 5.86 4.52 -6.27
N THR A 35 6.95 4.02 -5.70
CA THR A 35 8.30 4.57 -5.89
C THR A 35 9.29 3.46 -6.20
N PRO A 36 10.31 3.73 -7.05
CA PRO A 36 11.31 2.73 -7.45
C PRO A 36 12.40 2.48 -6.38
N SER A 37 12.28 3.07 -5.19
CA SER A 37 13.24 2.92 -4.08
C SER A 37 12.48 2.84 -2.76
N ALA A 38 12.96 1.96 -1.88
CA ALA A 38 12.40 1.80 -0.55
C ALA A 38 12.74 3.00 0.36
N GLU A 39 13.88 3.64 0.12
CA GLU A 39 14.34 4.83 0.83
C GLU A 39 13.47 6.05 0.50
N ILE A 40 13.22 6.29 -0.79
CA ILE A 40 12.30 7.35 -1.25
C ILE A 40 10.90 7.07 -0.70
N TRP A 41 10.45 5.82 -0.75
CA TRP A 41 9.16 5.43 -0.16
C TRP A 41 9.11 5.77 1.33
N ALA A 42 10.18 5.45 2.08
CA ALA A 42 10.26 5.65 3.52
C ALA A 42 10.22 7.14 3.90
N GLU A 43 10.92 8.00 3.16
CA GLU A 43 10.89 9.45 3.35
C GLU A 43 9.47 10.00 3.16
N GLN A 44 8.81 9.63 2.07
CA GLN A 44 7.44 10.05 1.77
C GLN A 44 6.43 9.49 2.77
N ALA A 45 6.61 8.24 3.21
CA ALA A 45 5.79 7.62 4.22
C ALA A 45 5.90 8.37 5.56
N ARG A 46 7.11 8.76 5.98
CA ARG A 46 7.29 9.58 7.20
C ARG A 46 6.64 10.95 7.08
N GLU A 47 6.75 11.61 5.92
CA GLU A 47 6.09 12.89 5.66
C GLU A 47 4.57 12.79 5.87
N VAL A 48 3.91 11.83 5.22
CA VAL A 48 2.44 11.74 5.26
C VAL A 48 1.90 11.17 6.56
N THR A 49 2.74 10.47 7.33
CA THR A 49 2.36 9.90 8.64
C THR A 49 2.70 10.80 9.83
N GLY A 50 3.46 11.88 9.64
CA GLY A 50 3.81 12.83 10.71
C GLY A 50 2.58 13.44 11.42
N GLY A 51 2.44 13.22 12.72
CA GLY A 51 1.23 13.61 13.49
C GLY A 51 0.13 12.52 13.54
N GLY A 52 0.43 11.32 13.03
CA GLY A 52 -0.39 10.12 13.18
C GLY A 52 -1.42 9.93 12.06
N VAL A 53 -1.54 8.68 11.60
CA VAL A 53 -2.58 8.22 10.67
C VAL A 53 -3.21 6.94 11.19
N ASP A 54 -4.43 6.65 10.76
CA ASP A 54 -5.14 5.42 11.12
C ASP A 54 -4.79 4.28 10.15
N LEU A 55 -4.42 4.62 8.91
CA LEU A 55 -4.01 3.70 7.84
C LEU A 55 -2.96 4.37 6.94
N LEU A 56 -1.99 3.60 6.43
CA LEU A 56 -1.15 3.99 5.31
C LEU A 56 -1.57 3.22 4.06
N ALA A 57 -1.89 3.90 2.97
CA ALA A 57 -2.22 3.33 1.68
C ALA A 57 -1.07 3.55 0.69
N CYS A 58 -0.65 2.49 -0.01
CA CYS A 58 0.42 2.60 -1.00
C CYS A 58 0.31 1.56 -2.12
N HIS A 59 1.26 1.63 -3.05
CA HIS A 59 1.43 0.65 -4.11
C HIS A 59 2.88 0.21 -4.15
N GLN A 60 3.26 -0.72 -3.27
CA GLN A 60 4.67 -1.08 -3.04
C GLN A 60 4.82 -2.55 -2.67
N SER A 61 5.99 -3.11 -2.97
CA SER A 61 6.41 -4.44 -2.49
C SER A 61 7.01 -4.38 -1.08
N PHE A 62 6.70 -5.37 -0.25
CA PHE A 62 7.18 -5.47 1.13
C PHE A 62 7.90 -6.80 1.38
N HIS A 63 8.86 -6.78 2.30
CA HIS A 63 9.59 -7.95 2.74
C HIS A 63 8.64 -9.09 3.16
N GLY A 64 8.94 -10.31 2.71
CA GLY A 64 8.16 -11.50 3.03
C GLY A 64 6.91 -11.70 2.18
N GLN A 65 6.52 -10.72 1.36
CA GLN A 65 5.50 -10.95 0.34
C GLN A 65 5.98 -11.95 -0.71
N GLN A 66 5.04 -12.61 -1.37
CA GLN A 66 5.30 -13.70 -2.30
C GLN A 66 4.48 -13.58 -3.58
N VAL A 67 5.12 -13.97 -4.69
CA VAL A 67 4.51 -14.30 -5.97
C VAL A 67 5.03 -15.67 -6.42
N PRO A 68 4.40 -16.36 -7.38
CA PRO A 68 4.86 -17.69 -7.79
C PRO A 68 6.35 -17.71 -8.17
N GLY A 69 7.15 -18.44 -7.39
CA GLY A 69 8.59 -18.60 -7.59
C GLY A 69 9.47 -17.47 -7.03
N PHE A 70 8.91 -16.51 -6.28
CA PHE A 70 9.68 -15.39 -5.75
C PHE A 70 9.16 -14.88 -4.40
N THR A 71 10.08 -14.67 -3.46
CA THR A 71 9.81 -14.02 -2.17
C THR A 71 10.56 -12.71 -2.12
N PHE A 72 9.83 -11.63 -1.85
CA PHE A 72 10.38 -10.29 -1.74
C PHE A 72 11.28 -10.17 -0.51
N ARG A 73 12.49 -9.66 -0.72
CA ARG A 73 13.46 -9.39 0.34
C ARG A 73 13.97 -7.96 0.17
N VAL A 74 14.39 -7.31 1.26
CA VAL A 74 14.90 -5.94 1.18
C VAL A 74 16.06 -5.89 0.18
N GLY A 75 16.04 -4.89 -0.71
CA GLY A 75 16.98 -4.76 -1.81
C GLY A 75 16.76 -5.74 -2.98
N ARG A 76 15.74 -6.61 -2.94
CA ARG A 76 15.41 -7.58 -3.99
C ARG A 76 13.89 -7.73 -4.20
N PRO A 77 13.31 -6.97 -5.15
CA PRO A 77 13.92 -5.86 -5.91
C PRO A 77 14.22 -4.63 -5.02
N ALA A 78 14.97 -3.66 -5.54
CA ALA A 78 15.52 -2.50 -4.79
C ALA A 78 14.43 -1.72 -4.03
N GLU A 79 13.24 -1.67 -4.59
CA GLU A 79 12.08 -0.99 -4.04
C GLU A 79 11.37 -1.77 -2.91
N THR A 80 11.85 -2.96 -2.53
CA THR A 80 11.23 -3.77 -1.47
C THR A 80 11.39 -3.12 -0.09
N VAL A 81 10.26 -2.78 0.52
CA VAL A 81 10.19 -2.13 1.83
C VAL A 81 10.39 -3.16 2.95
N GLY A 82 11.33 -2.87 3.86
CA GLY A 82 11.62 -3.64 5.07
C GLY A 82 11.16 -2.93 6.33
N ALA A 83 11.42 -3.52 7.50
CA ALA A 83 11.02 -2.95 8.78
C ALA A 83 11.72 -1.62 9.07
N GLU A 84 12.98 -1.48 8.64
CA GLU A 84 13.82 -0.27 8.71
C GLU A 84 13.24 0.93 7.94
N HIS A 85 12.37 0.67 6.97
CA HIS A 85 11.76 1.67 6.11
C HIS A 85 10.39 2.14 6.63
N LEU A 86 9.82 1.49 7.65
CA LEU A 86 8.45 1.76 8.08
C LEU A 86 8.34 2.99 9.01
N PRO A 87 7.31 3.83 8.82
CA PRO A 87 6.89 4.75 9.86
C PRO A 87 6.11 4.00 10.97
N SER A 88 5.84 4.69 12.08
CA SER A 88 5.01 4.17 13.17
C SER A 88 3.53 4.09 12.77
N VAL A 89 3.16 3.03 12.05
CA VAL A 89 1.77 2.74 11.64
C VAL A 89 1.45 1.26 11.87
N ARG A 90 0.21 0.98 12.30
CA ARG A 90 -0.25 -0.40 12.55
C ARG A 90 -0.70 -1.11 11.28
N TRP A 91 -1.36 -0.38 10.38
CA TRP A 91 -2.02 -0.94 9.21
C TRP A 91 -1.50 -0.31 7.93
N ILE A 92 -1.15 -1.15 6.95
CA ILE A 92 -0.74 -0.73 5.61
C ILE A 92 -1.62 -1.47 4.59
N ALA A 93 -2.36 -0.72 3.78
CA ALA A 93 -3.07 -1.25 2.62
C ALA A 93 -2.18 -1.07 1.38
N SER A 94 -1.64 -2.17 0.84
CA SER A 94 -0.75 -2.12 -0.32
C SER A 94 -1.38 -2.75 -1.56
N GLY A 95 -1.27 -2.06 -2.69
CA GLY A 95 -1.45 -2.62 -4.03
C GLY A 95 -0.22 -3.36 -4.54
N HIS A 96 0.00 -3.33 -5.85
CA HIS A 96 1.15 -3.90 -6.58
C HIS A 96 1.10 -5.41 -6.84
N LEU A 97 0.97 -6.25 -5.81
CA LEU A 97 1.02 -7.70 -5.99
C LEU A 97 -0.36 -8.30 -6.28
N HIS A 98 -0.41 -9.25 -7.22
CA HIS A 98 -1.66 -9.89 -7.64
C HIS A 98 -2.15 -11.01 -6.70
N PRO A 99 -1.28 -11.77 -6.01
CA PRO A 99 -1.71 -12.71 -4.99
C PRO A 99 -2.17 -12.00 -3.72
N ARG A 100 -3.35 -12.37 -3.22
CA ARG A 100 -3.85 -11.94 -1.91
C ARG A 100 -2.93 -12.42 -0.80
N GLN A 101 -2.53 -11.52 0.08
CA GLN A 101 -1.66 -11.86 1.20
C GLN A 101 -1.69 -10.82 2.31
N ARG A 102 -1.30 -11.28 3.50
CA ARG A 102 -1.12 -10.46 4.70
C ARG A 102 0.24 -10.83 5.27
N VAL A 103 1.11 -9.85 5.43
CA VAL A 103 2.45 -10.06 5.99
C VAL A 103 2.69 -9.08 7.13
N ARG A 104 3.46 -9.52 8.12
CA ARG A 104 3.91 -8.64 9.21
C ARG A 104 5.32 -8.16 8.88
N VAL A 105 5.52 -6.85 8.90
CA VAL A 105 6.82 -6.22 8.68
C VAL A 105 7.04 -5.26 9.84
N GLY A 106 8.02 -5.56 10.69
CA GLY A 106 8.21 -4.83 11.95
C GLY A 106 6.95 -4.78 12.81
N GLY A 107 6.56 -3.56 13.20
CA GLY A 107 5.33 -3.30 13.97
C GLY A 107 4.06 -3.21 13.14
N ALA A 108 4.16 -3.18 11.81
CA ALA A 108 3.05 -2.97 10.91
C ALA A 108 2.54 -4.28 10.32
N GLU A 109 1.28 -4.26 9.92
CA GLU A 109 0.67 -5.31 9.16
C GLU A 109 0.27 -4.82 7.76
N VAL A 110 0.82 -5.49 6.76
CA VAL A 110 0.62 -5.16 5.35
C VAL A 110 -0.43 -6.08 4.77
N VAL A 111 -1.54 -5.49 4.34
CA VAL A 111 -2.65 -6.19 3.68
C VAL A 111 -2.59 -5.87 2.20
N CYS A 112 -2.40 -6.90 1.38
CA CYS A 112 -2.48 -6.82 -0.06
C CYS A 112 -3.69 -7.64 -0.53
N PRO A 113 -4.75 -6.99 -1.06
CA PRO A 113 -5.97 -7.69 -1.48
C PRO A 113 -5.76 -8.58 -2.70
N GLY A 114 -4.68 -8.38 -3.45
CA GLY A 114 -4.47 -9.00 -4.76
C GLY A 114 -5.22 -8.26 -5.87
N SER A 115 -5.13 -8.82 -7.08
CA SER A 115 -5.90 -8.33 -8.21
C SER A 115 -7.39 -8.71 -8.07
N ALA A 116 -8.28 -7.87 -8.58
CA ALA A 116 -9.72 -8.15 -8.58
C ALA A 116 -10.11 -9.27 -9.56
N VAL A 117 -9.31 -9.44 -10.62
CA VAL A 117 -9.47 -10.48 -11.64
C VAL A 117 -8.13 -11.16 -11.91
N ARG A 118 -8.16 -12.33 -12.53
CA ARG A 118 -6.94 -13.02 -12.93
C ARG A 118 -6.29 -12.27 -14.07
N THR A 119 -5.01 -11.96 -13.96
CA THR A 119 -4.25 -11.33 -15.06
C THR A 119 -3.30 -12.31 -15.74
N SER A 120 -3.17 -13.53 -15.22
CA SER A 120 -2.30 -14.58 -15.78
C SER A 120 -2.82 -15.99 -15.46
N PHE A 121 -2.44 -16.98 -16.28
CA PHE A 121 -2.77 -18.39 -16.03
C PHE A 121 -2.17 -18.94 -14.73
N ARG A 122 -1.03 -18.37 -14.28
CA ARG A 122 -0.37 -18.76 -13.02
C ARG A 122 -1.20 -18.41 -11.78
N GLU A 123 -2.20 -17.55 -11.92
CA GLU A 123 -3.13 -17.21 -10.83
C GLU A 123 -4.32 -18.18 -10.73
N GLY A 124 -4.34 -19.25 -11.54
CA GLY A 124 -5.45 -20.19 -11.70
C GLY A 124 -6.20 -20.58 -10.43
N PRO A 125 -5.58 -21.11 -9.37
CA PRO A 125 -6.33 -21.51 -8.18
C PRO A 125 -6.59 -20.37 -7.19
N GLN A 126 -6.08 -19.15 -7.42
CA GLN A 126 -6.13 -18.07 -6.44
C GLN A 126 -7.52 -17.42 -6.36
N ALA A 127 -8.02 -17.27 -5.13
CA ALA A 127 -9.20 -16.47 -4.85
C ALA A 127 -8.93 -14.98 -5.18
N LYS A 128 -9.94 -14.30 -5.75
CA LYS A 128 -9.87 -12.89 -6.16
C LYS A 128 -10.98 -12.09 -5.49
N GLY A 129 -10.82 -10.78 -5.42
CA GLY A 129 -11.79 -9.88 -4.79
C GLY A 129 -11.13 -8.67 -4.15
N TYR A 130 -11.62 -8.28 -2.97
CA TYR A 130 -11.14 -7.12 -2.22
C TYR A 130 -10.95 -7.47 -0.74
N ALA A 131 -10.26 -6.59 -0.01
CA ALA A 131 -10.17 -6.65 1.43
C ALA A 131 -11.21 -5.71 2.06
N CYS A 132 -11.92 -6.17 3.09
CA CYS A 132 -12.79 -5.35 3.92
C CYS A 132 -12.22 -5.32 5.33
N GLY A 133 -12.03 -4.11 5.87
CA GLY A 133 -11.61 -3.87 7.24
C GLY A 133 -12.67 -3.05 7.96
N ARG A 134 -12.71 -3.18 9.29
CA ARG A 134 -13.52 -2.32 10.16
C ARG A 134 -12.56 -1.56 11.06
N SER A 135 -12.69 -0.24 11.11
CA SER A 135 -12.08 0.55 12.18
C SER A 135 -13.01 0.50 13.38
N GLU A 136 -12.46 0.18 14.54
CA GLU A 136 -13.13 0.50 15.80
C GLU A 136 -13.06 2.03 15.96
N ALA A 137 -14.20 2.66 16.21
CA ALA A 137 -14.24 4.08 16.52
C ALA A 137 -13.38 4.33 17.78
N ARG A 138 -12.51 5.34 17.71
CA ARG A 138 -11.73 5.79 18.87
C ARG A 138 -12.62 6.51 19.86
#